data_AF-A0AAV9ZEU3-F1
#
_entry.id   AF-A0AAV9ZEU3-F1
#
_cell.length_a   1.000
_cell.length_b   1.000
_cell.length_c   1.000
_cell.angle_alpha   90.00
_cell.angle_beta   90.00
_cell.angle_gamma   90.00
#
_symmetry.space_group_name_H-M   'P 1'
#
loop_
_entity.id
_entity.type
_entity.pdbx_description
1 polymer ?
#
loop_
_entity_poly.entity_id
_entity_poly.type
_entity_poly.pdbx_seq_one_letter_code
_entity_poly.pdbx_strand_id
1 'polypeptide(L)'
;QNHKKARISANIRNRLEGEVISKYWSMINKPQKPRDVIHRLRKPPNPNQPNTGTAIYESDSRRMANIARNHHNNIQNERRDSTEDERKQTIQRVLSRTARHLSPEQIELLKKKLTREDIVEAMKASANDKAPG
;
A
#
# COMPACT_ATOMS: atom_id res chain seq x y z
N GLN A 1 6.66 -37.42 -4.89
CA GLN A 1 6.03 -37.46 -3.53
C GLN A 1 5.44 -36.11 -3.07
N ASN A 2 5.94 -34.95 -3.51
CA ASN A 2 5.43 -33.62 -3.10
C ASN A 2 3.98 -33.29 -3.52
N HIS A 3 3.51 -33.78 -4.68
CA HIS A 3 2.15 -33.49 -5.17
C HIS A 3 1.04 -34.07 -4.28
N LYS A 4 1.25 -35.24 -3.67
CA LYS A 4 0.29 -35.85 -2.74
C LYS A 4 0.13 -35.00 -1.48
N LYS A 5 1.24 -34.52 -0.90
CA LYS A 5 1.24 -33.64 0.28
C LYS A 5 0.56 -32.30 -0.01
N ALA A 6 0.84 -31.69 -1.16
CA ALA A 6 0.22 -30.43 -1.57
C ALA A 6 -1.31 -30.56 -1.73
N ARG A 7 -1.79 -31.65 -2.34
CA ARG A 7 -3.24 -31.92 -2.47
C ARG A 7 -3.93 -32.10 -1.12
N ILE A 8 -3.31 -32.86 -0.22
CA ILE A 8 -3.88 -33.07 1.13
C ILE A 8 -3.96 -31.74 1.88
N SER A 9 -2.89 -30.94 1.85
CA SER A 9 -2.87 -29.61 2.49
C SER A 9 -3.93 -28.67 1.91
N ALA A 10 -4.11 -28.65 0.58
CA ALA A 10 -5.14 -27.85 -0.07
C ALA A 10 -6.55 -28.30 0.34
N ASN A 11 -6.82 -29.61 0.42
CA ASN A 11 -8.12 -30.12 0.85
C ASN A 11 -8.44 -29.79 2.31
N ILE A 12 -7.45 -29.94 3.21
CA ILE A 12 -7.60 -29.57 4.62
C ILE A 12 -7.94 -28.08 4.73
N ARG A 13 -7.19 -27.23 4.01
CA ARG A 13 -7.40 -25.79 4.04
C ARG A 13 -8.74 -25.37 3.42
N ASN A 14 -9.17 -26.03 2.35
CA ASN A 14 -10.48 -25.80 1.76
C ASN A 14 -11.61 -26.14 2.73
N ARG A 15 -11.48 -27.26 3.45
CA ARG A 15 -12.49 -27.66 4.44
C ARG A 15 -12.61 -26.69 5.62
N LEU A 16 -11.50 -26.03 6.00
CA LEU A 16 -11.47 -25.09 7.13
C LEU A 16 -11.87 -23.67 6.74
N GLU A 17 -11.38 -23.18 5.59
CA GLU A 17 -11.42 -21.76 5.21
C GLU A 17 -12.20 -21.50 3.90
N GLY A 18 -12.72 -22.54 3.24
CA GLY A 18 -13.35 -22.46 1.91
C GLY A 18 -14.76 -21.88 1.89
N GLU A 19 -15.42 -21.76 3.05
CA GLU A 19 -16.75 -21.14 3.19
C GLU A 19 -16.73 -19.87 4.04
N VAL A 20 -15.55 -19.47 4.54
CA VAL A 20 -15.37 -18.27 5.37
C VAL A 20 -14.61 -17.23 4.57
N ILE A 21 -15.06 -15.97 4.64
CA ILE A 21 -14.34 -14.84 4.04
C ILE A 21 -12.94 -14.75 4.66
N SER A 22 -11.97 -15.28 3.94
CA SER A 22 -10.60 -15.46 4.40
C SER A 22 -9.61 -15.14 3.27
N LYS A 23 -8.33 -15.00 3.61
CA LYS A 23 -7.27 -14.86 2.61
C LYS A 23 -7.24 -16.07 1.67
N TYR A 24 -7.51 -17.27 2.17
CA TYR A 24 -7.58 -18.46 1.34
C TYR A 24 -8.75 -18.40 0.34
N TRP A 25 -9.96 -18.08 0.83
CA TRP A 25 -11.16 -17.93 0.00
C TRP A 25 -10.97 -16.94 -1.16
N SER A 26 -10.37 -15.78 -0.87
CA SER A 26 -10.08 -14.76 -1.90
C SER A 26 -8.99 -15.18 -2.90
N MET A 27 -8.15 -16.16 -2.57
CA MET A 27 -7.04 -16.59 -3.43
C MET A 27 -7.36 -17.85 -4.27
N ILE A 28 -8.34 -18.67 -3.88
CA ILE A 28 -8.57 -20.00 -4.50
C ILE A 28 -8.88 -19.93 -6.00
N ASN A 29 -9.64 -18.92 -6.42
CA ASN A 29 -10.01 -18.68 -7.82
C ASN A 29 -9.15 -17.60 -8.49
N LYS A 30 -8.21 -17.01 -7.76
CA LYS A 30 -7.37 -15.96 -8.32
C LYS A 30 -6.36 -16.59 -9.28
N PRO A 31 -6.33 -16.18 -10.57
CA PRO A 31 -5.36 -16.72 -11.52
C PRO A 31 -3.94 -16.40 -11.03
N GLN A 32 -3.16 -17.44 -10.76
CA GLN A 32 -1.76 -17.31 -10.40
C GLN A 32 -0.96 -17.13 -11.69
N LYS A 33 -0.82 -15.89 -12.13
CA LYS A 33 0.13 -15.57 -13.20
C LYS A 33 1.54 -15.78 -12.65
N PRO A 34 2.44 -16.48 -13.36
CA PRO A 34 3.86 -16.45 -13.04
C PRO A 34 4.26 -14.97 -12.92
N ARG A 35 5.00 -14.63 -11.85
CA ARG A 35 5.60 -13.29 -11.80
C ARG A 35 6.56 -13.17 -12.98
N ASP A 36 6.53 -12.06 -13.69
CA ASP A 36 7.50 -11.79 -14.75
C ASP A 36 8.92 -11.96 -14.20
N VAL A 37 9.70 -12.82 -14.86
CA VAL A 37 11.07 -13.08 -14.45
C VAL A 37 11.95 -11.99 -15.04
N ILE A 38 12.51 -11.14 -14.17
CA ILE A 38 13.48 -10.15 -14.58
C ILE A 38 14.83 -10.88 -14.75
N HIS A 39 15.24 -11.13 -15.99
CA HIS A 39 16.48 -11.86 -16.29
C HIS A 39 17.75 -11.05 -15.99
N ARG A 40 17.69 -9.73 -16.18
CA ARG A 40 18.82 -8.83 -15.95
C ARG A 40 18.35 -7.41 -15.69
N LEU A 41 19.11 -6.67 -14.89
CA LEU A 41 18.87 -5.27 -14.58
C LEU A 41 19.98 -4.41 -15.16
N ARG A 42 19.63 -3.28 -15.78
CA ARG A 42 20.64 -2.31 -16.25
C ARG A 42 21.36 -1.69 -15.05
N LYS A 43 22.68 -1.68 -15.07
CA LYS A 43 23.49 -1.00 -14.05
C LYS A 43 23.37 0.52 -14.21
N PRO A 44 23.33 1.28 -13.11
CA PRO A 44 23.41 2.73 -13.18
C PRO A 44 24.73 3.17 -13.83
N PRO A 45 24.75 4.31 -14.53
CA PRO A 45 25.97 4.83 -15.13
C PRO A 45 27.05 5.02 -14.05
N ASN A 46 28.25 4.51 -14.31
CA ASN A 46 29.40 4.69 -13.42
C ASN A 46 30.22 5.89 -13.91
N PRO A 47 30.39 6.96 -13.12
CA PRO A 47 31.16 8.13 -13.51
C PRO A 47 32.65 7.83 -13.77
N ASN A 48 33.16 6.70 -13.25
CA ASN A 48 34.54 6.27 -13.41
C ASN A 48 34.75 5.32 -14.61
N GLN A 49 33.71 5.03 -15.41
CA GLN A 49 33.84 4.25 -16.64
C GLN A 49 33.74 5.16 -17.87
N PRO A 50 34.58 4.95 -18.89
CA PRO A 50 34.46 5.68 -20.14
C PRO A 50 33.07 5.43 -20.73
N ASN A 51 32.39 6.52 -21.07
CA ASN A 51 31.02 6.52 -21.58
C ASN A 51 31.01 5.96 -23.01
N THR A 52 31.19 4.66 -23.13
CA THR A 52 31.24 3.90 -24.39
C THR A 52 29.85 3.68 -25.00
N GLY A 53 28.82 4.36 -24.50
CA GLY A 53 27.43 4.24 -24.95
C GLY A 53 26.78 2.87 -24.71
N THR A 54 27.53 1.90 -24.18
CA THR A 54 27.09 0.51 -24.06
C THR A 54 26.50 0.27 -22.67
N ALA A 55 25.21 -0.06 -22.60
CA ALA A 55 24.54 -0.37 -21.35
C ALA A 55 25.06 -1.68 -20.75
N ILE A 56 25.58 -1.61 -19.52
CA ILE A 56 26.02 -2.79 -18.76
C ILE A 56 24.84 -3.34 -17.97
N TYR A 57 24.69 -4.66 -17.93
CA TYR A 57 23.61 -5.35 -17.22
C TYR A 57 24.16 -6.23 -16.09
N GLU A 58 23.33 -6.46 -15.08
CA GLU A 58 23.56 -7.39 -13.97
C GLU A 58 22.54 -8.52 -14.02
N SER A 59 22.99 -9.76 -13.86
CA SER A 59 22.15 -10.96 -13.87
C SER A 59 22.13 -11.68 -12.51
N ASP A 60 23.04 -11.34 -11.60
CA ASP A 60 22.99 -11.85 -10.23
C ASP A 60 21.84 -11.20 -9.45
N SER A 61 20.88 -12.01 -9.00
CA SER A 61 19.65 -11.53 -8.38
C SER A 61 19.87 -10.72 -7.11
N ARG A 62 20.91 -11.05 -6.31
CA ARG A 62 21.25 -10.30 -5.10
C ARG A 62 21.78 -8.92 -5.45
N ARG A 63 22.66 -8.83 -6.46
CA ARG A 63 23.17 -7.55 -6.95
C ARG A 63 22.07 -6.72 -7.62
N MET A 64 21.17 -7.34 -8.38
CA MET A 64 20.00 -6.65 -8.93
C MET A 64 19.13 -6.03 -7.84
N ALA A 65 18.85 -6.77 -6.76
CA ALA A 65 18.09 -6.25 -5.63
C ALA A 65 18.79 -5.05 -4.96
N ASN A 66 20.11 -5.11 -4.80
CA ASN A 66 20.89 -3.99 -4.27
C ASN A 66 20.85 -2.76 -5.18
N ILE A 67 20.98 -2.94 -6.50
CA ILE A 67 20.86 -1.85 -7.48
C ILE A 67 19.48 -1.19 -7.38
N ALA A 68 18.41 -1.99 -7.39
CA ALA A 68 17.04 -1.50 -7.28
C ALA A 68 16.81 -0.75 -5.96
N ARG A 69 17.27 -1.32 -4.83
CA ARG A 69 17.19 -0.68 -3.50
C ARG A 69 17.88 0.68 -3.50
N ASN A 70 19.11 0.74 -3.99
CA ASN A 70 19.88 1.98 -3.99
C ASN A 70 19.22 3.04 -4.89
N HIS A 71 18.72 2.64 -6.06
CA HIS A 71 17.99 3.53 -6.95
C HIS A 71 16.73 4.12 -6.27
N HIS A 72 15.90 3.29 -5.65
CA HIS A 72 14.70 3.77 -4.96
C HIS A 72 15.02 4.63 -3.74
N ASN A 73 16.04 4.30 -2.97
CA ASN A 73 16.50 5.14 -1.87
C ASN A 73 16.96 6.52 -2.35
N ASN A 74 17.64 6.58 -3.49
CA ASN A 74 18.11 7.84 -4.07
C ASN A 74 16.93 8.69 -4.58
N ILE A 75 15.96 8.10 -5.29
CA ILE A 75 14.76 8.82 -5.75
C ILE A 75 13.98 9.45 -4.60
N GLN A 76 13.90 8.77 -3.45
CA GLN A 76 13.24 9.33 -2.25
C GLN A 76 13.92 10.61 -1.73
N ASN A 77 15.16 10.85 -2.13
CA ASN A 77 15.93 12.04 -1.77
C ASN A 77 16.02 13.06 -2.90
N GLU A 78 15.95 12.65 -4.17
CA GLU A 78 16.11 13.52 -5.36
C GLU A 78 15.02 14.58 -5.53
N ARG A 79 13.80 14.37 -4.99
CA ARG A 79 12.68 15.32 -5.09
C ARG A 79 12.42 16.11 -3.80
N ARG A 80 13.41 16.22 -2.92
CA ARG A 80 13.27 17.03 -1.71
C ARG A 80 13.53 18.50 -2.05
N ASP A 81 12.49 19.16 -2.54
CA ASP A 81 12.52 20.62 -2.74
C ASP A 81 12.50 21.39 -1.40
N SER A 82 12.20 20.70 -0.30
CA SER A 82 12.17 21.25 1.06
C SER A 82 13.35 20.76 1.90
N THR A 83 13.90 21.64 2.71
CA THR A 83 14.90 21.32 3.73
C THR A 83 14.34 20.36 4.79
N GLU A 84 15.22 19.69 5.54
CA GLU A 84 14.78 18.77 6.59
C GLU A 84 13.97 19.49 7.69
N ASP A 85 14.29 20.75 7.96
CA ASP A 85 13.60 21.57 8.96
C ASP A 85 12.21 22.01 8.48
N GLU A 86 12.07 22.44 7.22
CA GLU A 86 10.76 22.74 6.61
C GLU A 86 9.84 21.52 6.62
N ARG A 87 10.42 20.34 6.37
CA ARG A 87 9.69 19.06 6.45
C ARG A 87 9.22 18.78 7.88
N LYS A 88 10.10 18.92 8.88
CA LYS A 88 9.76 18.73 10.31
C LYS A 88 8.65 19.69 10.74
N GLN A 89 8.77 20.97 10.40
CA GLN A 89 7.74 21.99 10.70
C GLN A 89 6.42 21.66 10.03
N THR A 90 6.44 21.22 8.76
CA THR A 90 5.23 20.83 8.04
C THR A 90 4.56 19.61 8.67
N ILE A 91 5.34 18.58 9.03
CA ILE A 91 4.82 17.40 9.73
C ILE A 91 4.17 17.80 11.06
N GLN A 92 4.85 18.61 11.86
CA GLN A 92 4.34 19.06 13.15
C GLN A 92 3.05 19.89 13.00
N ARG A 93 2.98 20.76 11.99
CA ARG A 93 1.79 21.54 11.66
C ARG A 93 0.61 20.68 11.21
N VAL A 94 0.86 19.59 10.47
CA VAL A 94 -0.21 18.66 10.08
C VAL A 94 -0.68 17.86 11.30
N LEU A 95 0.25 17.34 12.09
CA LEU A 95 -0.06 16.56 13.28
C LEU A 95 -0.84 17.37 14.33
N SER A 96 -0.54 18.66 14.49
CA SER A 96 -1.29 19.54 15.40
C SER A 96 -2.75 19.78 14.95
N ARG A 97 -3.04 19.62 13.65
CA ARG A 97 -4.43 19.67 13.15
C ARG A 97 -5.18 18.37 13.39
N THR A 98 -4.49 17.22 13.29
CA THR A 98 -5.09 15.90 13.48
C THR A 98 -5.25 15.49 14.94
N ALA A 99 -4.46 16.05 15.85
CA ALA A 99 -4.57 15.81 17.30
C ALA A 99 -5.72 16.59 17.97
N ARG A 100 -6.76 16.95 17.23
CA ARG A 100 -7.97 17.55 17.79
C ARG A 100 -8.88 16.44 18.29
N HIS A 101 -8.96 16.31 19.60
CA HIS A 101 -10.00 15.50 20.24
C HIS A 101 -11.34 16.22 20.17
N LEU A 102 -12.42 15.44 20.09
CA LEU A 102 -13.77 15.98 20.24
C LEU A 102 -13.88 16.64 21.63
N SER A 103 -14.51 17.81 21.70
CA SER A 103 -14.82 18.42 22.99
C SER A 103 -15.78 17.50 23.78
N PRO A 104 -15.82 17.59 25.11
CA PRO A 104 -16.78 16.82 25.91
C PRO A 104 -18.22 16.99 25.42
N GLU A 105 -18.59 18.20 25.00
CA GLU A 105 -19.90 18.53 24.43
C GLU A 105 -20.17 17.80 23.10
N GLN A 106 -19.17 17.71 22.22
CA GLN A 106 -19.28 16.98 20.95
C GLN A 106 -19.37 15.47 21.17
N ILE A 107 -18.66 14.94 22.17
CA ILE A 107 -18.75 13.54 22.57
C ILE A 107 -20.17 13.22 23.06
N GLU A 108 -20.74 14.08 23.91
CA GLU A 108 -22.11 13.92 24.40
C GLU A 108 -23.14 14.03 23.27
N LEU A 109 -22.91 14.91 22.28
CA LEU A 109 -23.76 14.99 21.10
C LEU A 109 -23.74 13.70 20.28
N LEU A 110 -22.56 13.09 20.08
CA LEU A 110 -22.40 11.82 19.36
C LEU A 110 -22.97 10.60 20.11
N LYS A 111 -23.13 10.68 21.43
CA LYS A 111 -23.77 9.62 22.23
C LYS A 111 -25.30 9.60 22.05
N LYS A 112 -25.91 10.67 21.55
CA LYS A 112 -27.35 10.72 21.32
C LYS A 112 -27.74 9.70 20.24
N LYS A 113 -28.84 8.98 20.47
CA LYS A 113 -29.39 8.05 19.49
C LYS A 113 -29.95 8.84 18.31
N LEU A 114 -29.64 8.38 17.10
CA LEU A 114 -30.18 8.94 15.87
C LEU A 114 -31.70 8.76 15.84
N THR A 115 -32.44 9.84 15.59
CA THR A 115 -33.90 9.80 15.42
C THR A 115 -34.27 9.62 13.96
N ARG A 116 -35.55 9.33 13.70
CA ARG A 116 -36.03 9.17 12.32
C ARG A 116 -36.03 10.51 11.58
N GLU A 117 -36.28 11.58 12.32
CA GLU A 117 -36.27 12.95 11.86
C GLU A 117 -34.86 13.35 11.39
N ASP A 118 -33.82 13.00 12.17
CA ASP A 118 -32.41 13.23 11.80
C ASP A 118 -32.05 12.54 10.49
N ILE A 119 -32.54 11.31 10.26
CA ILE A 119 -32.29 10.56 9.02
C ILE A 119 -32.96 11.25 7.83
N VAL A 120 -34.20 11.70 7.99
CA VAL A 120 -34.95 12.39 6.93
C VAL A 120 -34.29 13.72 6.59
N GLU A 121 -33.83 14.47 7.59
CA GLU A 121 -33.11 15.73 7.38
C GLU A 121 -31.76 15.50 6.69
N ALA A 122 -30.98 14.51 7.13
CA ALA A 122 -29.72 14.15 6.51
C ALA A 122 -29.89 13.70 5.04
N MET A 123 -30.95 12.94 4.75
CA MET A 123 -31.31 12.54 3.39
C MET A 123 -31.67 13.74 2.50
N LYS A 124 -32.37 14.75 3.05
CA LYS A 124 -32.69 15.99 2.32
C LYS A 124 -31.46 16.87 2.08
N ALA A 125 -30.52 16.88 3.02
CA ALA A 125 -29.29 17.66 2.93
C ALA A 125 -28.21 16.99 2.06
N SER A 126 -28.31 15.68 1.83
CA SER A 126 -27.41 14.94 0.96
C SER A 126 -27.64 15.32 -0.50
N ALA A 127 -26.58 15.64 -1.23
CA ALA A 127 -26.68 15.95 -2.65
C ALA A 127 -27.08 14.69 -3.43
N ASN A 128 -28.10 14.78 -4.28
CA ASN A 128 -28.51 13.70 -5.18
C ASN A 128 -27.31 13.19 -6.00
N ASP A 129 -27.21 11.87 -6.14
CA ASP A 129 -26.16 11.16 -6.89
C ASP A 129 -24.71 11.34 -6.41
N LYS A 130 -24.49 11.77 -5.17
CA LYS A 130 -23.17 11.70 -4.53
C LYS A 130 -23.22 10.89 -3.25
N ALA A 131 -22.40 9.85 -3.20
CA ALA A 131 -22.12 9.20 -1.92
C ALA A 131 -21.45 10.23 -0.99
N PRO A 132 -21.88 10.36 0.28
CA PRO A 132 -21.15 11.14 1.26
C PRO A 132 -19.83 10.41 1.54
N GLY A 133 -18.75 10.90 0.93
CA GLY A 133 -17.39 10.38 1.05
C GLY A 133 -16.37 11.48 0.83
#